data_AF-A0A7R9KGD5-F1
#
_entry.id   AF-A0A7R9KGD5-F1
#
_cell.length_a   1.000
_cell.length_b   1.000
_cell.length_c   1.000
_cell.angle_alpha   90.00
_cell.angle_beta   90.00
_cell.angle_gamma   90.00
#
_symmetry.space_group_name_H-M   'P 1'
#
loop_
_entity.id
_entity.type
_entity.pdbx_description
1 polymer ?
#
loop_
_entity_poly.entity_id
_entity_poly.type
_entity_poly.pdbx_seq_one_letter_code
_entity_poly.pdbx_strand_id
1 'polypeptide(L)'
;MGVKLYHYTTLANGLLILHDGKLRAKKATQGTGVYLTQVPPNWPTERILFNNYDDGKTRMEAEMAKGKADMVFVFDSDVIGATQNDTRDDRNEWMTHGDVDIYKCDNFYVR
;
A
#
# COMPACT_ATOMS: atom_id res chain seq x y z
N MET A 1 10.23 0.33 -18.13
CA MET A 1 8.98 -0.29 -17.67
C MET A 1 9.00 -0.17 -16.17
N GLY A 2 7.97 0.43 -15.60
CA GLY A 2 7.87 0.63 -14.17
C GLY A 2 7.77 -0.70 -13.43
N VAL A 3 7.91 -0.63 -12.11
CA VAL A 3 7.75 -1.77 -11.23
C VAL A 3 6.30 -1.85 -10.74
N LYS A 4 5.82 -3.06 -10.48
CA LYS A 4 4.51 -3.25 -9.86
C LYS A 4 4.56 -2.90 -8.39
N LEU A 5 3.60 -2.08 -7.96
CA LEU A 5 3.44 -1.58 -6.60
C LEU A 5 2.05 -1.93 -6.08
N TYR A 6 1.98 -2.14 -4.78
CA TYR A 6 0.82 -2.65 -4.07
C TYR A 6 0.46 -1.71 -2.93
N HIS A 7 -0.80 -1.25 -2.91
CA HIS A 7 -1.37 -0.54 -1.77
C HIS A 7 -2.34 -1.46 -1.02
N TYR A 8 -1.97 -1.84 0.20
CA TYR A 8 -2.80 -2.68 1.07
C TYR A 8 -3.68 -1.83 1.97
N THR A 9 -4.93 -2.26 2.14
CA THR A 9 -5.91 -1.60 3.00
C THR A 9 -6.94 -2.59 3.53
N THR A 10 -7.84 -2.08 4.37
CA THR A 10 -9.01 -2.85 4.81
C THR A 10 -10.06 -2.96 3.72
N LEU A 11 -10.85 -4.04 3.72
CA LEU A 11 -11.95 -4.19 2.77
C LEU A 11 -12.89 -2.97 2.79
N ALA A 12 -13.29 -2.51 3.97
CA ALA A 12 -14.16 -1.34 4.11
C ALA A 12 -13.56 -0.08 3.48
N ASN A 13 -12.27 0.20 3.70
CA ASN A 13 -11.60 1.35 3.08
C ASN A 13 -11.41 1.16 1.58
N GLY A 14 -11.14 -0.06 1.12
CA GLY A 14 -11.00 -0.36 -0.29
C GLY A 14 -12.31 -0.14 -1.05
N LEU A 15 -13.45 -0.49 -0.47
CA LEU A 15 -14.77 -0.17 -1.03
C LEU A 15 -15.03 1.34 -1.09
N LEU A 16 -14.62 2.10 -0.07
CA LEU A 16 -14.70 3.57 -0.11
C LEU A 16 -13.79 4.16 -1.20
N ILE A 17 -12.58 3.63 -1.38
CA ILE A 17 -11.66 4.06 -2.44
C ILE A 17 -12.26 3.81 -3.83
N LEU A 18 -12.87 2.63 -4.03
CA LEU A 18 -13.54 2.30 -5.30
C LEU A 18 -14.72 3.24 -5.57
N HIS A 19 -15.52 3.54 -4.54
CA HIS A 19 -16.65 4.46 -4.64
C HIS A 19 -16.19 5.90 -4.95
N ASP A 20 -15.19 6.39 -4.21
CA ASP A 20 -14.68 7.77 -4.34
C ASP A 20 -13.80 7.96 -5.59
N GLY A 21 -13.34 6.86 -6.19
CA GLY A 21 -12.46 6.88 -7.35
C GLY A 21 -11.02 7.30 -7.05
N LYS A 22 -10.62 7.36 -5.77
CA LYS A 22 -9.34 7.97 -5.38
C LYS A 22 -8.73 7.35 -4.12
N LEU A 23 -7.43 7.06 -4.20
CA LEU A 23 -6.58 6.83 -3.03
C LEU A 23 -6.07 8.18 -2.54
N ARG A 24 -6.51 8.59 -1.36
CA ARG A 24 -6.13 9.89 -0.78
C ARG A 24 -4.78 9.80 -0.08
N ALA A 25 -3.91 10.77 -0.34
CA ALA A 25 -2.65 10.92 0.34
C ALA A 25 -2.87 11.12 1.84
N LYS A 26 -2.02 10.49 2.65
CA LYS A 26 -2.05 10.64 4.10
C LYS A 26 -0.67 11.04 4.60
N LYS A 27 -0.65 11.85 5.65
CA LYS A 27 0.58 12.20 6.35
C LYS A 27 1.05 11.00 7.16
N ALA A 28 2.28 10.58 6.93
CA ALA A 28 3.00 9.61 7.75
C ALA A 28 4.42 10.13 8.06
N THR A 29 5.24 9.31 8.71
CA THR A 29 6.58 9.69 9.19
C THR A 29 7.48 10.21 8.08
N GLN A 30 7.39 9.64 6.87
CA GLN A 30 8.27 9.98 5.75
C GLN A 30 7.72 11.07 4.83
N GLY A 31 6.51 11.57 5.07
CA GLY A 31 5.89 12.58 4.22
C GLY A 31 4.38 12.41 4.05
N THR A 32 3.80 13.26 3.20
CA THR A 32 2.38 13.17 2.82
C THR A 32 2.27 12.55 1.44
N GLY A 33 1.64 11.38 1.36
CA GLY A 33 1.54 10.65 0.11
C GLY A 33 0.66 9.41 0.19
N VAL A 34 0.51 8.70 -0.94
CA VAL A 34 0.02 7.32 -0.95
C VAL A 34 1.22 6.40 -0.87
N TYR A 35 1.21 5.50 0.12
CA TYR A 35 2.29 4.58 0.40
C TYR A 35 2.00 3.23 -0.25
N LEU A 36 3.02 2.67 -0.90
CA LEU A 36 2.97 1.42 -1.63
C LEU A 36 4.22 0.58 -1.34
N THR A 37 4.18 -0.68 -1.75
CA THR A 37 5.31 -1.60 -1.65
C THR A 37 5.41 -2.48 -2.88
N GLN A 38 6.57 -3.04 -3.21
CA GLN A 38 6.65 -4.15 -4.20
C GLN A 38 6.42 -5.53 -3.54
N VAL A 39 6.11 -5.61 -2.23
CA VAL A 39 5.78 -6.89 -1.60
C VAL A 39 4.48 -7.45 -2.21
N PRO A 40 4.55 -8.60 -2.89
CA PRO A 40 3.43 -9.12 -3.68
C PRO A 40 2.37 -9.78 -2.80
N PRO A 41 1.12 -9.87 -3.28
CA PRO A 41 -0.01 -10.36 -2.50
C PRO A 41 -0.06 -11.86 -2.25
N ASN A 42 0.76 -12.63 -2.94
CA ASN A 42 0.90 -14.07 -2.71
C ASN A 42 1.77 -14.35 -1.47
N TRP A 43 2.39 -13.34 -0.85
CA TRP A 43 3.12 -13.51 0.39
C TRP A 43 2.18 -13.61 1.60
N PRO A 44 2.62 -14.28 2.69
CA PRO A 44 1.86 -14.33 3.93
C PRO A 44 1.50 -12.93 4.44
N THR A 45 0.29 -12.78 4.98
CA THR A 45 -0.24 -11.50 5.49
C THR A 45 0.67 -10.92 6.57
N GLU A 46 1.26 -11.76 7.43
CA GLU A 46 2.25 -11.38 8.44
C GLU A 46 3.41 -10.62 7.80
N ARG A 47 3.94 -11.16 6.69
CA ARG A 47 5.13 -10.59 6.02
C ARG A 47 4.81 -9.26 5.32
N ILE A 48 3.62 -9.14 4.76
CA ILE A 48 3.13 -7.89 4.17
C ILE A 48 2.97 -6.81 5.25
N LEU A 49 2.33 -7.15 6.36
CA LEU A 49 2.10 -6.22 7.45
C LEU A 49 3.39 -5.85 8.17
N PHE A 50 4.32 -6.80 8.33
CA PHE A 50 5.64 -6.54 8.89
C PHE A 50 6.39 -5.51 8.04
N ASN A 51 6.43 -5.68 6.71
CA ASN A 51 7.03 -4.70 5.80
C ASN A 51 6.37 -3.31 5.88
N ASN A 52 5.04 -3.24 6.04
CA ASN A 52 4.30 -1.98 5.96
C ASN A 52 4.20 -1.21 7.29
N TYR A 53 4.32 -1.88 8.43
CA TYR A 53 4.07 -1.28 9.74
C TYR A 53 5.25 -1.35 10.72
N ASP A 54 6.23 -2.22 10.46
CA ASP A 54 7.57 -2.32 11.06
C ASP A 54 7.77 -1.62 12.41
N ASP A 55 7.07 -2.15 13.42
CA ASP A 55 7.21 -1.73 14.80
C ASP A 55 7.01 -2.90 15.78
N GLY A 56 7.29 -4.12 15.31
CA GLY A 56 7.28 -5.34 16.12
C GLY A 56 6.02 -6.19 15.96
N LYS A 57 6.10 -7.43 16.45
CA LYS A 57 5.08 -8.47 16.29
C LYS A 57 3.69 -8.05 16.80
N THR A 58 3.64 -7.30 17.90
CA THR A 58 2.39 -6.89 18.55
C THR A 58 1.53 -5.96 17.69
N ARG A 59 2.13 -4.99 16.98
CA ARG A 59 1.37 -4.12 16.09
C ARG A 59 1.05 -4.81 14.77
N MET A 60 1.91 -5.69 14.25
CA MET A 60 1.55 -6.55 13.12
C MET A 60 0.28 -7.37 13.40
N GLU A 61 0.20 -8.02 14.56
CA GLU A 61 -1.00 -8.76 15.00
C GLU A 61 -2.23 -7.85 15.13
N ALA A 62 -2.06 -6.65 15.69
CA ALA A 62 -3.15 -5.67 15.80
C ALA A 62 -3.65 -5.17 14.44
N GLU A 63 -2.76 -4.93 13.48
CA GLU A 63 -3.13 -4.50 12.12
C GLU A 63 -3.72 -5.65 11.30
N MET A 64 -3.31 -6.89 11.57
CA MET A 64 -3.93 -8.09 11.01
C MET A 64 -5.36 -8.23 11.50
N ALA A 65 -5.60 -8.08 12.81
CA ALA A 65 -6.95 -8.12 13.38
C ALA A 65 -7.87 -7.00 12.82
N LYS A 66 -7.30 -5.90 12.32
CA LYS A 66 -8.04 -4.82 11.65
C LYS A 66 -8.24 -5.05 10.15
N GLY A 67 -7.68 -6.14 9.60
CA GLY A 67 -7.79 -6.47 8.19
C GLY A 67 -6.99 -5.54 7.26
N LYS A 68 -5.88 -4.96 7.70
CA LYS A 68 -5.12 -3.95 6.92
C LYS A 68 -4.56 -4.43 5.58
N ALA A 69 -4.66 -5.71 5.26
CA ALA A 69 -4.21 -6.29 4.00
C ALA A 69 -5.29 -7.17 3.34
N ASP A 70 -6.57 -6.96 3.68
CA ASP A 70 -7.72 -7.68 3.12
C ASP A 70 -8.03 -7.27 1.68
N MET A 71 -7.67 -6.05 1.30
CA MET A 71 -7.85 -5.56 -0.06
C MET A 71 -6.60 -4.84 -0.52
N VAL A 72 -6.32 -4.94 -1.81
CA VAL A 72 -5.13 -4.32 -2.38
C VAL A 72 -5.34 -3.90 -3.82
N PHE A 73 -4.69 -2.79 -4.12
CA PHE A 73 -4.68 -2.14 -5.42
C PHE A 73 -3.27 -2.23 -6.02
N VAL A 74 -3.21 -2.56 -7.31
CA VAL A 74 -1.97 -2.75 -8.07
C VAL A 74 -1.77 -1.58 -9.02
N PHE A 75 -0.56 -1.03 -9.00
CA PHE A 75 -0.20 0.08 -9.86
C PHE A 75 1.15 -0.18 -10.53
N ASP A 76 1.35 0.44 -11.68
CA ASP A 76 2.66 0.60 -12.29
C ASP A 76 3.32 1.90 -11.77
N SER A 77 4.54 1.80 -11.25
CA SER A 77 5.24 2.94 -10.63
C SER A 77 5.33 4.16 -11.56
N ASP A 78 5.54 3.94 -12.85
CA ASP A 78 5.73 5.02 -13.82
C ASP A 78 4.40 5.74 -14.09
N VAL A 79 3.27 5.00 -14.05
CA VAL A 79 1.92 5.53 -14.29
C VAL A 79 1.45 6.44 -13.14
N ILE A 80 1.79 6.08 -11.91
CA ILE A 80 1.41 6.85 -10.71
C ILE A 80 2.49 7.83 -10.24
N GLY A 81 3.66 7.84 -10.89
CA GLY A 81 4.79 8.70 -10.51
C GLY A 81 5.29 8.41 -9.09
N ALA A 82 5.28 7.13 -8.69
CA ALA A 82 5.76 6.72 -7.37
C ALA A 82 7.29 6.70 -7.35
N THR A 83 7.87 7.19 -6.26
CA THR A 83 9.30 7.15 -6.01
C THR A 83 9.59 6.30 -4.80
N GLN A 84 10.68 5.53 -4.83
CA GLN A 84 11.15 4.79 -3.68
C GLN A 84 11.55 5.77 -2.57
N ASN A 85 10.96 5.63 -1.39
CA ASN A 85 11.09 6.60 -0.30
C ASN A 85 12.09 6.16 0.77
N ASP A 86 12.25 4.86 0.97
CA ASP A 86 13.24 4.29 1.88
C ASP A 86 14.17 3.30 1.14
N THR A 87 15.47 3.48 1.37
CA THR A 87 16.56 2.64 0.83
C THR A 87 17.45 2.13 1.96
N ARG A 88 17.18 2.51 3.21
CA ARG A 88 18.13 2.39 4.33
C ARG A 88 17.91 1.18 5.23
N ASP A 89 16.77 0.52 5.15
CA ASP A 89 16.49 -0.68 5.94
C ASP A 89 15.53 -1.59 5.14
N ASP A 90 15.45 -2.84 5.58
CA ASP A 90 14.69 -4.03 5.12
C ASP A 90 13.24 -3.86 4.57
N ARG A 91 12.76 -2.64 4.37
CA ARG A 91 11.42 -2.31 3.87
C ARG A 91 11.43 -1.85 2.43
N ASN A 92 10.45 -2.36 1.71
CA ASN A 92 10.16 -1.95 0.35
C ASN A 92 9.07 -0.89 0.37
N GLU A 93 9.44 0.37 0.52
CA GLU A 93 8.52 1.50 0.67
C GLU A 93 8.63 2.49 -0.50
N TRP A 94 7.49 2.72 -1.14
CA TRP A 94 7.30 3.63 -2.26
C TRP A 94 6.23 4.64 -1.89
N MET A 95 6.33 5.85 -2.43
CA MET A 95 5.38 6.91 -2.15
C MET A 95 5.06 7.72 -3.41
N THR A 96 3.80 8.13 -3.55
CA THR A 96 3.40 9.22 -4.45
C THR A 96 3.30 10.54 -3.69
N HIS A 97 3.69 11.65 -4.32
CA HIS A 97 3.59 12.99 -3.72
C HIS A 97 2.20 13.62 -3.91
N GLY A 98 1.14 12.84 -3.64
CA GLY A 98 -0.25 13.25 -3.82
C GLY A 98 -1.22 12.07 -3.91
N ASP A 99 -2.50 12.40 -4.09
CA ASP A 99 -3.54 11.40 -4.31
C ASP A 99 -3.30 10.61 -5.60
N VAL A 100 -3.82 9.38 -5.66
CA VAL A 100 -3.79 8.52 -6.85
C VAL A 100 -5.21 8.24 -7.30
N ASP A 101 -5.50 8.54 -8.57
CA ASP A 101 -6.80 8.21 -9.15
C ASP A 101 -6.91 6.71 -9.43
N ILE A 102 -8.08 6.13 -9.14
CA ILE A 102 -8.27 4.68 -9.25
C ILE A 102 -8.22 4.17 -10.70
N TYR A 103 -8.50 5.01 -11.70
CA TYR A 103 -8.41 4.60 -13.11
C TYR A 103 -6.97 4.25 -13.54
N LYS A 104 -5.97 4.65 -12.75
CA LYS A 104 -4.56 4.27 -12.93
C LYS A 104 -4.22 2.90 -12.33
N CYS A 105 -5.16 2.29 -11.62
CA CYS A 105 -5.03 0.98 -11.01
C CYS A 105 -5.11 -0.10 -12.10
N ASP A 106 -4.08 -0.92 -12.20
CA ASP A 106 -4.04 -2.02 -13.17
C ASP A 106 -5.03 -3.12 -12.77
N ASN A 107 -5.12 -3.41 -11.47
CA ASN A 107 -5.98 -4.44 -10.92
C ASN A 107 -6.19 -4.25 -9.41
N PHE A 108 -7.25 -4.84 -8.85
CA PHE A 108 -7.45 -4.95 -7.41
C PHE A 108 -8.00 -6.33 -7.05
N TYR A 109 -7.79 -6.76 -5.82
CA TYR A 109 -8.32 -8.03 -5.34
C TYR A 109 -8.60 -7.96 -3.84
N VAL A 110 -9.60 -8.76 -3.44
CA VAL A 110 -9.86 -9.12 -2.04
C VAL A 110 -9.04 -10.37 -1.73
N ARG A 111 -8.37 -10.39 -0.58
CA ARG A 111 -7.48 -11.47 -0.13
C ARG A 111 -8.13 -12.32 0.94
#